data_AF-A0A117RX14-F1
#
_entry.id   AF-A0A117RX14-F1
#
_cell.length_a   1.000
_cell.length_b   1.000
_cell.length_c   1.000
_cell.angle_alpha   90.00
_cell.angle_beta   90.00
_cell.angle_gamma   90.00
#
_symmetry.space_group_name_H-M   'P 1'
#
loop_
_entity.id
_entity.type
_entity.pdbx_description
1 polymer ?
#
loop_
_entity_poly.entity_id
_entity_poly.type
_entity_poly.pdbx_seq_one_letter_code
_entity_poly.pdbx_strand_id
1 'polypeptide(L)'
;MSVTAALAGGFVGTLVLTTMLRAAGELRLTRIDLPFLLGSAFTANRTRAKALGYLLHFTIGQLFALGYYTLFLALGHSSWWLGMLFGLAHGMFAGTILVNILLPLVHPRMGTPLTSAPAVALLEPPGFLMLNYGLATPIVSLAAHLAYGALIGASISLAP
;
A
#
# COMPACT_ATOMS: atom_id res chain seq x y z
N MET A 1 22.85 -11.27 0.88
CA MET A 1 21.57 -10.54 0.95
C MET A 1 21.39 -9.93 2.33
N SER A 2 21.38 -8.59 2.43
CA SER A 2 21.32 -7.86 3.71
C SER A 2 19.90 -7.48 4.12
N VAL A 3 19.53 -7.71 5.38
CA VAL A 3 18.26 -7.22 5.96
C VAL A 3 18.22 -5.69 6.03
N THR A 4 19.35 -5.04 6.35
CA THR A 4 19.45 -3.57 6.38
C THR A 4 19.16 -2.96 5.00
N ALA A 5 19.69 -3.56 3.93
CA ALA A 5 19.37 -3.15 2.57
C ALA A 5 17.88 -3.32 2.25
N ALA A 6 17.24 -4.41 2.67
CA ALA A 6 15.80 -4.60 2.53
C ALA A 6 15.00 -3.52 3.26
N LEU A 7 15.39 -3.16 4.48
CA LEU A 7 14.75 -2.10 5.26
C LEU A 7 14.95 -0.72 4.63
N ALA A 8 16.14 -0.41 4.12
CA ALA A 8 16.41 0.84 3.42
C ALA A 8 15.61 0.93 2.10
N GLY A 9 15.61 -0.14 1.32
CA GLY A 9 14.81 -0.27 0.10
C GLY A 9 13.31 -0.20 0.36
N GLY A 10 12.83 -0.80 1.45
CA GLY A 10 11.44 -0.70 1.90
C GLY A 10 11.03 0.73 2.26
N PHE A 11 11.90 1.46 2.95
CA PHE A 11 11.64 2.83 3.35
C PHE A 11 11.59 3.75 2.12
N VAL A 12 12.61 3.69 1.27
CA VAL A 12 12.69 4.47 0.02
C VAL A 12 11.56 4.06 -0.94
N GLY A 13 11.29 2.77 -1.06
CA GLY A 13 10.19 2.24 -1.85
C GLY A 13 8.85 2.77 -1.39
N THR A 14 8.58 2.77 -0.08
CA THR A 14 7.31 3.27 0.47
C THR A 14 7.18 4.78 0.27
N LEU A 15 8.27 5.53 0.42
CA LEU A 15 8.32 6.96 0.11
C LEU A 15 7.95 7.22 -1.36
N VAL A 16 8.57 6.49 -2.30
CA VAL A 16 8.30 6.61 -3.74
C VAL A 16 6.85 6.22 -4.06
N LEU A 17 6.39 5.05 -3.61
CA LEU A 17 5.02 4.59 -3.80
C LEU A 17 4.01 5.62 -3.30
N THR A 18 4.20 6.11 -2.07
CA THR A 18 3.28 7.06 -1.46
C THR A 18 3.28 8.40 -2.21
N THR A 19 4.45 8.82 -2.69
CA THR A 19 4.57 10.03 -3.53
C THR A 19 3.87 9.85 -4.87
N MET A 20 4.00 8.69 -5.52
CA MET A 20 3.31 8.37 -6.77
C MET A 20 1.79 8.40 -6.60
N LEU A 21 1.27 7.77 -5.54
CA LEU A 21 -0.16 7.80 -5.24
C LEU A 21 -0.65 9.23 -4.97
N ARG A 22 0.12 10.01 -4.19
CA ARG A 22 -0.24 11.40 -3.90
C ARG A 22 -0.23 12.25 -5.17
N ALA A 23 0.79 12.13 -6.01
CA ALA A 23 0.88 12.84 -7.28
C ALA A 23 -0.29 12.47 -8.20
N ALA A 24 -0.63 11.18 -8.31
CA ALA A 24 -1.78 10.72 -9.08
C ALA A 24 -3.11 11.29 -8.55
N GLY A 25 -3.22 11.48 -7.23
CA GLY A 25 -4.33 12.18 -6.59
C GLY A 25 -4.45 13.65 -7.01
N GLU A 26 -3.33 14.39 -6.98
CA GLU A 26 -3.28 15.79 -7.43
C GLU A 26 -3.55 15.92 -8.94
N LEU A 27 -3.14 14.92 -9.73
CA LEU A 27 -3.45 14.81 -11.17
C LEU A 27 -4.86 14.28 -11.47
N ARG A 28 -5.68 14.04 -10.43
CA ARG A 28 -7.08 13.56 -10.53
C ARG A 28 -7.23 12.20 -11.22
N LEU A 29 -6.18 11.37 -11.24
CA LEU A 29 -6.24 10.01 -11.77
C LEU A 29 -6.94 9.05 -10.78
N THR A 30 -6.80 9.32 -9.49
CA THR A 30 -7.42 8.52 -8.43
C THR A 30 -7.83 9.42 -7.26
N ARG A 31 -8.86 9.02 -6.53
CA ARG A 31 -9.24 9.65 -5.26
C ARG A 31 -8.65 8.93 -4.05
N ILE A 32 -7.89 7.85 -4.27
CA ILE A 32 -7.35 7.03 -3.18
C ILE A 32 -6.33 7.85 -2.36
N ASP A 33 -6.51 7.84 -1.05
CA ASP A 33 -5.55 8.35 -0.08
C ASP A 33 -5.34 7.25 0.96
N LEU A 34 -4.43 6.30 0.66
CA LEU A 34 -4.16 5.14 1.52
C LEU A 34 -3.74 5.54 2.94
N PRO A 35 -2.83 6.53 3.14
CA PRO A 35 -2.56 7.04 4.47
C PRO A 35 -3.84 7.50 5.19
N PHE A 36 -4.65 8.34 4.56
CA PHE A 36 -5.88 8.81 5.17
C PHE A 36 -6.84 7.65 5.52
N LEU A 37 -7.03 6.68 4.62
CA LEU A 37 -7.85 5.49 4.88
C LEU A 37 -7.35 4.73 6.11
N LEU A 38 -6.05 4.39 6.15
CA LEU A 38 -5.47 3.64 7.27
C LEU A 38 -5.58 4.39 8.60
N GLY A 39 -5.24 5.68 8.62
CA GLY A 39 -5.24 6.45 9.87
C GLY A 39 -6.64 6.86 10.33
N SER A 40 -7.61 6.92 9.43
CA SER A 40 -9.01 7.20 9.76
C SER A 40 -9.69 6.07 10.52
N ALA A 41 -9.04 4.91 10.67
CA ALA A 41 -9.47 3.85 11.59
C ALA A 41 -9.35 4.29 13.06
N PHE A 42 -8.38 5.17 13.36
CA PHE A 42 -8.03 5.53 14.74
C PHE A 42 -8.60 6.88 15.17
N THR A 43 -8.89 7.79 14.23
CA THR A 43 -9.35 9.13 14.56
C THR A 43 -10.24 9.73 13.48
N ALA A 44 -11.23 10.54 13.90
CA ALA A 44 -12.06 11.34 12.99
C ALA A 44 -11.38 12.65 12.57
N ASN A 45 -10.35 13.10 13.30
CA ASN A 45 -9.61 14.32 12.93
C ASN A 45 -8.77 14.05 11.68
N ARG A 46 -9.09 14.72 10.57
CA ARG A 46 -8.47 14.44 9.26
C ARG A 46 -6.96 14.63 9.24
N THR A 47 -6.45 15.65 9.92
CA THR A 47 -5.01 15.93 9.98
C THR A 47 -4.28 14.84 10.75
N ARG A 48 -4.81 14.44 11.91
CA ARG A 48 -4.24 13.34 12.71
C ARG A 48 -4.37 12.00 11.98
N ALA A 49 -5.48 11.77 11.29
CA ALA A 49 -5.68 10.58 10.47
C ALA A 49 -4.60 10.48 9.39
N LYS A 50 -4.28 11.56 8.66
CA LYS A 50 -3.18 11.53 7.69
C LYS A 50 -1.85 11.21 8.34
N ALA A 51 -1.50 11.87 9.45
CA ALA A 51 -0.21 11.65 10.13
C ALA A 51 -0.05 10.19 10.63
N LEU A 52 -1.06 9.67 11.33
CA LEU A 52 -1.09 8.26 11.78
C LEU A 52 -1.08 7.30 10.60
N GLY A 53 -1.80 7.66 9.55
CA GLY A 53 -1.87 6.95 8.29
C GLY A 53 -0.52 6.77 7.61
N TYR A 54 0.25 7.85 7.48
CA TYR A 54 1.60 7.80 6.91
C TYR A 54 2.50 6.89 7.75
N LEU A 55 2.49 7.05 9.08
CA LEU A 55 3.28 6.21 9.96
C LEU A 55 2.93 4.72 9.80
N LEU A 56 1.63 4.40 9.77
CA LEU A 56 1.15 3.03 9.60
C LEU A 56 1.51 2.49 8.21
N HIS A 57 1.36 3.29 7.15
CA HIS A 57 1.70 2.88 5.79
C HIS A 57 3.20 2.59 5.64
N PHE A 58 4.07 3.41 6.22
CA PHE A 58 5.52 3.15 6.28
C PHE A 58 5.85 1.89 7.08
N THR A 59 5.17 1.67 8.21
CA THR A 59 5.36 0.46 9.03
C THR A 59 4.97 -0.79 8.25
N ILE A 60 3.80 -0.77 7.59
CA ILE A 60 3.33 -1.87 6.73
C ILE A 60 4.30 -2.09 5.56
N GLY A 61 4.80 -1.01 4.95
CA GLY A 61 5.86 -1.07 3.95
C GLY A 61 7.06 -1.85 4.46
N GLN A 62 7.60 -1.52 5.64
CA GLN A 62 8.73 -2.28 6.21
C GLN A 62 8.39 -3.76 6.44
N LEU A 63 7.19 -4.09 6.89
CA LEU A 63 6.76 -5.48 7.06
C LEU A 63 6.74 -6.24 5.71
N PHE A 64 6.23 -5.60 4.65
CA PHE A 64 6.29 -6.18 3.31
C PHE A 64 7.72 -6.30 2.77
N ALA A 65 8.59 -5.33 3.04
CA ALA A 65 10.00 -5.39 2.64
C ALA A 65 10.73 -6.56 3.30
N LEU A 66 10.45 -6.84 4.58
CA LEU A 66 10.94 -8.03 5.26
C LEU A 66 10.36 -9.31 4.64
N GLY A 67 9.08 -9.33 4.25
CA GLY A 67 8.50 -10.42 3.48
C GLY A 67 9.25 -10.68 2.16
N TYR A 68 9.55 -9.62 1.40
CA TYR A 68 10.30 -9.73 0.15
C TYR A 68 11.71 -10.28 0.40
N TYR A 69 12.38 -9.79 1.45
CA TYR A 69 13.68 -10.29 1.88
C TYR A 69 13.64 -11.79 2.15
N THR A 70 12.63 -12.30 2.87
CA THR A 70 12.51 -13.75 3.12
C THR A 70 12.29 -14.56 1.84
N LEU A 71 11.49 -14.05 0.89
CA LEU A 71 11.29 -14.71 -0.40
C LEU A 71 12.58 -14.73 -1.23
N PHE A 72 13.32 -13.63 -1.22
CA PHE A 72 14.63 -13.54 -1.88
C PHE A 72 15.66 -14.50 -1.27
N LEU A 73 15.70 -14.64 0.05
CA LEU A 73 16.53 -15.64 0.73
C LEU A 73 16.14 -17.06 0.31
N ALA A 74 14.84 -17.38 0.26
CA ALA A 74 14.35 -18.69 -0.14
C ALA A 74 14.68 -19.03 -1.60
N LEU A 75 14.71 -18.03 -2.49
CA LEU A 75 15.09 -18.19 -3.89
C LEU A 75 16.60 -18.18 -4.13
N GLY A 76 17.39 -17.70 -3.17
CA GLY A 76 18.84 -17.52 -3.32
C GLY A 76 19.25 -16.45 -4.35
N HIS A 77 18.31 -15.65 -4.86
CA HIS A 77 18.54 -14.65 -5.90
C HIS A 77 17.67 -13.41 -5.70
N SER A 78 18.26 -12.22 -5.81
CA SER A 78 17.54 -10.93 -5.85
C SER A 78 17.92 -10.13 -7.08
N SER A 79 16.92 -9.47 -7.65
CA SER A 79 17.08 -8.51 -8.74
C SER A 79 15.94 -7.49 -8.70
N TRP A 80 16.11 -6.37 -9.38
CA TRP A 80 15.06 -5.35 -9.50
C TRP A 80 13.80 -5.88 -10.21
N TRP A 81 13.95 -6.72 -11.24
CA TRP A 81 12.81 -7.24 -11.99
C TRP A 81 12.03 -8.31 -11.20
N LEU A 82 12.73 -9.14 -10.41
CA LEU A 82 12.08 -10.09 -9.51
C LEU A 82 11.37 -9.33 -8.37
N GLY A 83 11.98 -8.24 -7.91
CA GLY A 83 11.34 -7.27 -7.02
C GLY A 83 10.06 -6.69 -7.61
N MET A 84 10.04 -6.31 -8.88
CA MET A 84 8.82 -5.88 -9.57
C MET A 84 7.75 -6.97 -9.58
N LEU A 85 8.10 -8.22 -9.83
CA LEU A 85 7.13 -9.33 -9.82
C LEU A 85 6.48 -9.49 -8.43
N PHE A 86 7.28 -9.40 -7.36
CA PHE A 86 6.75 -9.36 -5.99
C PHE A 86 5.90 -8.12 -5.75
N GLY A 87 6.34 -6.96 -6.29
CA GLY A 87 5.59 -5.70 -6.34
C GLY A 87 4.19 -5.87 -6.90
N LEU A 88 4.09 -6.50 -8.07
CA LEU A 88 2.83 -6.77 -8.75
C LEU A 88 1.93 -7.68 -7.90
N ALA A 89 2.47 -8.77 -7.38
CA ALA A 89 1.74 -9.70 -6.53
C ALA A 89 1.23 -9.01 -5.24
N HIS A 90 2.07 -8.19 -4.62
CA HIS A 90 1.72 -7.37 -3.46
C HIS A 90 0.61 -6.37 -3.81
N GLY A 91 0.74 -5.60 -4.89
CA GLY A 91 -0.29 -4.64 -5.30
C GLY A 91 -1.64 -5.29 -5.59
N MET A 92 -1.62 -6.47 -6.25
CA MET A 92 -2.83 -7.28 -6.48
C MET A 92 -3.44 -7.78 -5.17
N PHE A 93 -2.63 -8.36 -4.28
CA PHE A 93 -3.07 -8.83 -2.96
C PHE A 93 -3.63 -7.69 -2.11
N ALA A 94 -2.96 -6.53 -2.11
CA ALA A 94 -3.38 -5.34 -1.39
C ALA A 94 -4.72 -4.83 -1.91
N GLY A 95 -4.87 -4.66 -3.22
CA GLY A 95 -6.08 -4.13 -3.86
C GLY A 95 -7.29 -5.06 -3.83
N THR A 96 -7.09 -6.38 -3.68
CA THR A 96 -8.18 -7.38 -3.74
C THR A 96 -8.56 -7.95 -2.39
N ILE A 97 -7.59 -8.29 -1.54
CA ILE A 97 -7.84 -8.94 -0.25
C ILE A 97 -7.67 -7.93 0.88
N LEU A 98 -6.53 -7.24 0.97
CA LEU A 98 -6.27 -6.39 2.14
C LEU A 98 -7.24 -5.22 2.24
N VAL A 99 -7.29 -4.36 1.23
CA VAL A 99 -8.08 -3.12 1.33
C VAL A 99 -9.54 -3.32 0.90
N ASN A 100 -9.83 -4.32 0.07
CA ASN A 100 -11.18 -4.57 -0.41
C ASN A 100 -11.99 -5.51 0.50
N ILE A 101 -11.35 -6.48 1.18
CA ILE A 101 -12.05 -7.43 2.06
C ILE A 101 -11.70 -7.16 3.52
N LEU A 102 -10.42 -7.23 3.90
CA LEU A 102 -10.02 -7.22 5.31
C LEU A 102 -10.20 -5.84 5.96
N LEU A 103 -9.86 -4.77 5.25
CA LEU A 103 -9.94 -3.41 5.77
C LEU A 103 -11.39 -3.03 6.13
N PRO A 104 -12.42 -3.22 5.27
CA PRO A 104 -13.81 -2.95 5.66
C PRO A 104 -14.29 -3.73 6.89
N LEU A 105 -13.77 -4.93 7.14
CA LEU A 105 -14.16 -5.74 8.31
C LEU A 105 -13.69 -5.14 9.63
N VAL A 106 -12.53 -4.47 9.64
CA VAL A 106 -11.92 -3.94 10.86
C VAL A 106 -12.02 -2.41 10.97
N HIS A 107 -12.41 -1.73 9.89
CA HIS A 107 -12.39 -0.27 9.83
C HIS A 107 -13.71 0.33 10.35
N PRO A 108 -13.73 0.97 11.54
CA PRO A 108 -14.96 1.34 12.24
C PRO A 108 -15.81 2.42 11.55
N ARG A 109 -15.25 3.11 10.55
CA ARG A 109 -15.90 4.23 9.83
C ARG A 109 -16.16 3.95 8.34
N MET A 110 -15.83 2.74 7.89
CA MET A 110 -15.98 2.35 6.49
C MET A 110 -17.34 1.71 6.26
N GLY A 111 -17.97 2.05 5.14
CA GLY A 111 -19.22 1.43 4.73
C GLY A 111 -19.03 -0.05 4.47
N THR A 112 -20.03 -0.83 4.86
CA THR A 112 -20.16 -2.26 4.54
C THR A 112 -21.55 -2.50 3.97
N PRO A 113 -21.84 -3.69 3.40
CA PRO A 113 -23.20 -4.04 2.99
C PRO A 113 -24.25 -3.99 4.13
N LEU A 114 -23.81 -3.95 5.39
CA LEU A 114 -24.68 -3.88 6.57
C LEU A 114 -24.93 -2.44 7.05
N THR A 115 -24.27 -1.43 6.47
CA THR A 115 -24.47 -0.02 6.82
C THR A 115 -25.89 0.42 6.43
N SER A 116 -26.64 0.98 7.37
CA SER A 116 -28.05 1.41 7.22
C SER A 116 -28.31 2.75 7.91
N ALA A 117 -29.52 3.31 7.79
CA ALA A 117 -29.88 4.64 8.31
C ALA A 117 -29.40 5.00 9.74
N PRO A 118 -29.44 4.11 10.76
CA PRO A 118 -28.91 4.44 12.10
C PRO A 118 -27.37 4.57 12.17
N ALA A 119 -26.63 4.19 11.13
CA ALA A 119 -25.18 4.26 11.06
C ALA A 119 -24.70 4.93 9.76
N VAL A 120 -24.01 6.07 9.86
CA VAL A 120 -23.50 6.79 8.69
C VAL A 120 -22.07 6.33 8.38
N ALA A 121 -21.87 5.74 7.20
CA ALA A 121 -20.53 5.47 6.68
C ALA A 121 -19.84 6.80 6.29
N LEU A 122 -18.64 7.02 6.83
CA LEU A 122 -17.83 8.20 6.48
C LEU A 122 -16.88 7.94 5.31
N LEU A 123 -16.63 6.66 5.01
CA LEU A 123 -15.71 6.23 3.96
C LEU A 123 -16.36 5.17 3.10
N GLU A 124 -16.19 5.30 1.79
CA GLU A 124 -16.59 4.30 0.81
C GLU A 124 -15.63 3.09 0.89
N PRO A 125 -16.14 1.84 0.90
CA PRO A 125 -15.26 0.67 0.79
C PRO A 125 -14.50 0.72 -0.55
N PRO A 126 -13.22 0.33 -0.60
CA PRO A 126 -12.43 0.44 -1.83
C PRO A 126 -13.00 -0.29 -3.05
N GLY A 127 -13.69 -1.41 -2.86
CA GLY A 127 -14.13 -2.25 -3.96
C GLY A 127 -12.96 -2.99 -4.62
N PHE A 128 -13.27 -3.91 -5.54
CA PHE A 128 -12.28 -4.73 -6.21
C PHE A 128 -11.22 -3.86 -6.90
N LEU A 129 -9.94 -4.07 -6.58
CA LEU A 129 -8.82 -3.24 -7.06
C LEU A 129 -8.98 -1.73 -6.81
N MET A 130 -9.73 -1.37 -5.77
CA MET A 130 -9.99 0.02 -5.38
C MET A 130 -10.76 0.83 -6.45
N LEU A 131 -11.54 0.16 -7.31
CA LEU A 131 -12.29 0.80 -8.41
C LEU A 131 -13.27 1.88 -7.93
N ASN A 132 -13.79 1.79 -6.70
CA ASN A 132 -14.67 2.82 -6.15
C ASN A 132 -13.95 4.16 -5.99
N TYR A 133 -12.62 4.17 -5.91
CA TYR A 133 -11.80 5.39 -5.83
C TYR A 133 -11.36 5.94 -7.19
N GLY A 134 -11.79 5.32 -8.29
CA GLY A 134 -11.58 5.80 -9.67
C GLY A 134 -11.05 4.72 -10.60
N LEU A 135 -11.39 4.82 -11.90
CA LEU A 135 -11.06 3.81 -12.90
C LEU A 135 -9.55 3.63 -13.13
N ALA A 136 -8.74 4.67 -12.93
CA ALA A 136 -7.29 4.55 -13.05
C ALA A 136 -6.60 4.10 -11.75
N THR A 137 -7.32 3.98 -10.63
CA THR A 137 -6.76 3.55 -9.33
C THR A 137 -6.05 2.21 -9.39
N PRO A 138 -6.56 1.16 -10.08
CA PRO A 138 -5.84 -0.10 -10.22
C PRO A 138 -4.47 0.10 -10.89
N ILE A 139 -4.42 0.78 -12.04
CA ILE A 139 -3.18 0.96 -12.81
C ILE A 139 -2.17 1.79 -12.02
N VAL A 140 -2.62 2.90 -11.42
CA VAL A 140 -1.79 3.77 -10.58
C VAL A 140 -1.22 3.00 -9.39
N SER A 141 -2.05 2.23 -8.69
CA SER A 141 -1.62 1.43 -7.54
C SER A 141 -0.63 0.35 -7.94
N LEU A 142 -0.90 -0.41 -9.00
CA LEU A 142 0.00 -1.47 -9.46
C LEU A 142 1.34 -0.89 -9.92
N ALA A 143 1.34 0.23 -10.64
CA ALA A 143 2.57 0.93 -11.03
C ALA A 143 3.39 1.38 -9.80
N ALA A 144 2.73 1.91 -8.78
CA ALA A 144 3.41 2.30 -7.55
C ALA A 144 3.99 1.10 -6.77
N HIS A 145 3.31 -0.04 -6.76
CA HIS A 145 3.82 -1.27 -6.15
C HIS A 145 4.93 -1.93 -6.96
N LEU A 146 4.92 -1.84 -8.29
CA LEU A 146 6.03 -2.25 -9.14
C LEU A 146 7.29 -1.44 -8.79
N ALA A 147 7.18 -0.12 -8.67
CA ALA A 147 8.30 0.75 -8.28
C ALA A 147 8.82 0.41 -6.88
N TYR A 148 7.91 0.22 -5.91
CA TYR A 148 8.24 -0.24 -4.56
C TYR A 148 9.06 -1.54 -4.58
N GLY A 149 8.58 -2.55 -5.31
CA GLY A 149 9.25 -3.84 -5.40
C GLY A 149 10.59 -3.78 -6.12
N ALA A 150 10.67 -2.99 -7.21
CA ALA A 150 11.92 -2.74 -7.93
C ALA A 150 13.01 -2.17 -7.02
N LEU A 151 12.65 -1.18 -6.19
CA LEU A 151 13.58 -0.52 -5.28
C LEU A 151 14.10 -1.46 -4.18
N ILE A 152 13.23 -2.30 -3.62
CA ILE A 152 13.65 -3.34 -2.66
C ILE A 152 14.58 -4.34 -3.33
N GLY A 153 14.18 -4.90 -4.47
CA GLY A 153 14.98 -5.89 -5.21
C GLY A 153 16.35 -5.33 -5.61
N ALA A 154 16.38 -4.10 -6.12
CA ALA A 154 17.61 -3.38 -6.44
C ALA A 154 18.49 -3.17 -5.20
N SER A 155 17.92 -2.63 -4.11
CA SER A 155 18.67 -2.35 -2.88
C SER A 155 19.35 -3.60 -2.30
N ILE A 156 18.65 -4.74 -2.27
CA ILE A 156 19.20 -6.01 -1.77
C ILE A 156 20.27 -6.55 -2.73
N SER A 157 20.06 -6.41 -4.04
CA SER A 157 20.99 -6.90 -5.06
C SER A 157 22.30 -6.10 -5.16
N LEU A 158 22.26 -4.80 -4.85
CA LEU A 158 23.40 -3.89 -4.90
C LEU A 158 24.15 -3.79 -3.57
N ALA A 159 23.59 -4.35 -2.50
CA ALA A 159 24.24 -4.36 -1.19
C ALA A 159 25.47 -5.29 -1.21
N PRO A 160 26.60 -4.84 -0.65
CA PRO A 160 27.82 -5.65 -0.56
C PRO A 160 27.65 -6.87 0.36
#